data_AF-A0A8T5NAB4-F1
#
_entry.id   AF-A0A8T5NAB4-F1
#
_cell.length_a   1.000
_cell.length_b   1.000
_cell.length_c   1.000
_cell.angle_alpha   90.00
_cell.angle_beta   90.00
_cell.angle_gamma   90.00
#
_symmetry.space_group_name_H-M   'P 1'
#
loop_
_entity.id
_entity.type
_entity.pdbx_description
1 polymer ?
#
loop_
_entity_poly.entity_id
_entity_poly.type
_entity_poly.pdbx_seq_one_letter_code
_entity_poly.pdbx_strand_id
1 'polypeptide(L)'
;MEKDAVKSSVEDFYIRNVYGNSSADCFPPWYLHQTYQISEIQSMYQSSEKAEDMSGIRGYDFGIDAFHLEEKDSKPTKLIIIQAKYSDKLNYISKGFKELEKGLTQIQRCLQYLESDVPTENKVLVNLRASLNRVDSNIKENLSIDFVVIHLCDEDEAIVDNKIKEARKSLKEKIEETFPNRVCTIKDIGPRSMGPHQEIVTPSPWLSLSLYGNPINVQNKDQSSVLFGVCNLAELVELYRGRGDELFSKNVRYYLRSKKNTVKGPAGKMRETLKQICLSSENPLEPEIFAFYHNGATLFASEIDPIEGGIKVRNPYVLNGCQTIKNAYLFRYDPNYKDKINVSAWNRIVIPLRILGTKDKDLVRQVTINNNRQNSISPSALRANDEPQLILEER
;
A
#
# COMPACT_ATOMS: atom_id res chain seq x y z
N MET A 1 -4.51 -25.53 4.98
CA MET A 1 -3.78 -25.80 6.24
C MET A 1 -4.65 -26.62 7.20
N GLU A 2 -4.08 -27.25 8.23
CA GLU A 2 -4.87 -27.81 9.34
C GLU A 2 -5.36 -26.70 10.29
N LYS A 3 -6.47 -26.95 11.01
CA LYS A 3 -7.10 -25.97 11.92
C LYS A 3 -6.13 -25.41 12.96
N ASP A 4 -5.34 -26.27 13.59
CA ASP A 4 -4.43 -25.84 14.66
C ASP A 4 -3.24 -25.04 14.12
N ALA A 5 -2.79 -25.36 12.89
CA ALA A 5 -1.79 -24.55 12.19
C ALA A 5 -2.32 -23.13 11.87
N VAL A 6 -3.60 -23.02 11.49
CA VAL A 6 -4.27 -21.72 11.31
C VAL A 6 -4.29 -20.95 12.63
N LYS A 7 -4.71 -21.58 13.74
CA LYS A 7 -4.74 -20.92 15.05
C LYS A 7 -3.36 -20.44 15.49
N SER A 8 -2.34 -21.27 15.36
CA SER A 8 -0.95 -20.91 15.68
C SER A 8 -0.47 -19.72 14.84
N SER A 9 -0.77 -19.70 13.55
CA SER A 9 -0.35 -18.60 12.67
C SER A 9 -1.05 -17.27 13.00
N VAL A 10 -2.31 -17.34 13.41
CA VAL A 10 -3.07 -16.17 13.88
C VAL A 10 -2.52 -15.67 15.21
N GLU A 11 -2.14 -16.57 16.12
CA GLU A 11 -1.50 -16.22 17.39
C GLU A 11 -0.14 -15.54 17.17
N ASP A 12 0.70 -16.08 16.28
CA ASP A 12 1.97 -15.45 15.91
C ASP A 12 1.76 -14.05 15.30
N PHE A 13 0.73 -13.90 14.46
CA PHE A 13 0.36 -12.60 13.91
C PHE A 13 -0.05 -11.60 15.01
N TYR A 14 -0.82 -12.06 16.00
CA TYR A 14 -1.23 -11.28 17.16
C TYR A 14 -0.04 -10.84 18.01
N ILE A 15 0.88 -11.76 18.35
CA ILE A 15 2.08 -11.47 19.15
C ILE A 15 2.94 -10.37 18.49
N ARG A 16 3.06 -10.39 17.15
CA ARG A 16 3.87 -9.40 16.42
C ARG A 16 3.22 -8.03 16.31
N ASN A 17 1.88 -7.97 16.22
CA ASN A 17 1.16 -6.73 15.85
C ASN A 17 0.34 -6.12 17.00
N VAL A 18 0.01 -6.89 18.04
CA VAL A 18 -0.83 -6.49 19.19
C VAL A 18 -2.11 -5.77 18.73
N TYR A 19 -2.84 -6.41 17.80
CA TYR A 19 -4.06 -5.85 17.22
C TYR A 19 -5.31 -6.47 17.84
N GLY A 20 -6.24 -5.63 18.29
CA GLY A 20 -7.44 -6.05 19.00
C GLY A 20 -7.17 -6.51 20.44
N ASN A 21 -8.19 -7.14 21.05
CA ASN A 21 -8.15 -7.57 22.45
C ASN A 21 -7.75 -9.05 22.59
N SER A 22 -7.85 -9.82 21.50
CA SER A 22 -7.52 -11.25 21.48
C SER A 22 -6.99 -11.68 20.11
N SER A 23 -6.31 -12.82 20.05
CA SER A 23 -5.86 -13.38 18.78
C SER A 23 -7.00 -13.68 17.80
N ALA A 24 -8.22 -13.91 18.29
CA ALA A 24 -9.40 -14.05 17.43
C ALA A 24 -9.69 -12.78 16.59
N ASP A 25 -9.36 -11.59 17.11
CA ASP A 25 -9.50 -10.32 16.39
C ASP A 25 -8.48 -10.18 15.27
N CYS A 26 -7.37 -10.91 15.35
CA CYS A 26 -6.36 -10.97 14.31
C CYS A 26 -6.72 -11.93 13.17
N PHE A 27 -7.82 -12.69 13.25
CA PHE A 27 -8.16 -13.66 12.22
C PHE A 27 -8.47 -13.04 10.84
N PRO A 28 -9.33 -12.02 10.71
CA PRO A 28 -9.50 -11.31 9.45
C PRO A 28 -8.21 -10.67 8.87
N PRO A 29 -7.44 -9.86 9.64
CA PRO A 29 -6.24 -9.22 9.08
C PRO A 29 -5.12 -10.23 8.77
N TRP A 30 -5.00 -11.32 9.54
CA TRP A 30 -4.10 -12.42 9.19
C TRP A 30 -4.52 -13.07 7.86
N TYR A 31 -5.80 -13.38 7.69
CA TYR A 31 -6.32 -13.97 6.47
C TYR A 31 -6.06 -13.07 5.25
N LEU A 32 -6.34 -11.78 5.38
CA LEU A 32 -6.06 -10.81 4.31
C LEU A 32 -4.56 -10.75 3.95
N HIS A 33 -3.70 -10.70 4.97
CA HIS A 33 -2.24 -10.62 4.79
C HIS A 33 -1.70 -11.83 4.02
N GLN A 34 -2.06 -13.06 4.43
CA GLN A 34 -1.54 -14.26 3.79
C GLN A 34 -2.15 -14.52 2.40
N THR A 35 -3.42 -14.20 2.21
CA THR A 35 -4.17 -14.61 1.00
C THR A 35 -3.91 -13.62 -0.14
N TYR A 36 -3.89 -12.33 0.17
CA TYR A 36 -3.73 -11.26 -0.83
C TYR A 36 -2.34 -10.62 -0.79
N GLN A 37 -1.41 -11.15 0.01
CA GLN A 37 -0.02 -10.71 0.15
C GLN A 37 0.17 -9.20 0.44
N ILE A 38 -0.86 -8.55 1.00
CA ILE A 38 -0.79 -7.15 1.41
C ILE A 38 0.01 -6.99 2.70
N SER A 39 0.51 -5.79 2.99
CA SER A 39 1.26 -5.55 4.25
C SER A 39 0.37 -5.76 5.49
N GLU A 40 0.97 -6.16 6.63
CA GLU A 40 0.26 -6.34 7.91
C GLU A 40 -0.49 -5.05 8.32
N ILE A 41 0.11 -3.87 8.08
CA ILE A 41 -0.54 -2.57 8.34
C ILE A 41 -1.79 -2.39 7.47
N GLN A 42 -1.69 -2.76 6.19
CA GLN A 42 -2.82 -2.64 5.26
C GLN A 42 -3.92 -3.63 5.59
N SER A 43 -3.59 -4.86 6.00
CA SER A 43 -4.60 -5.84 6.39
C SER A 43 -5.34 -5.42 7.66
N MET A 44 -4.63 -4.86 8.65
CA MET A 44 -5.24 -4.27 9.85
C MET A 44 -6.10 -3.04 9.52
N TYR A 45 -5.69 -2.20 8.57
CA TYR A 45 -6.50 -1.07 8.08
C TYR A 45 -7.78 -1.55 7.41
N GLN A 46 -7.73 -2.69 6.72
CA GLN A 46 -8.85 -3.29 6.00
C GLN A 46 -9.74 -4.21 6.87
N SER A 47 -9.46 -4.29 8.17
CA SER A 47 -10.19 -5.15 9.12
C SER A 47 -10.88 -4.35 10.23
N SER A 48 -11.89 -4.96 10.84
CA SER A 48 -12.59 -4.43 12.01
C SER A 48 -11.69 -4.52 13.24
N GLU A 49 -11.71 -3.46 14.04
CA GLU A 49 -11.04 -3.42 15.32
C GLU A 49 -12.12 -3.57 16.39
N LYS A 50 -12.18 -4.72 17.06
CA LYS A 50 -13.17 -4.98 18.13
C LYS A 50 -12.79 -4.31 19.46
N ALA A 51 -11.96 -3.27 19.40
CA ALA A 51 -11.59 -2.48 20.56
C ALA A 51 -12.83 -1.72 21.07
N GLU A 52 -13.06 -1.81 22.37
CA GLU A 52 -14.00 -0.93 23.05
C GLU A 52 -13.46 0.50 22.90
N ASP A 53 -14.31 1.44 22.46
CA ASP A 53 -13.93 2.84 22.52
C ASP A 53 -13.71 3.26 24.00
N MET A 54 -13.07 4.40 24.23
CA MET A 54 -12.87 4.95 25.59
C MET A 54 -14.19 5.18 26.37
N SER A 55 -15.35 4.98 25.75
CA SER A 55 -16.68 5.06 26.36
C SER A 55 -17.35 3.70 26.62
N GLY A 56 -16.69 2.58 26.31
CA GLY A 56 -17.23 1.23 26.47
C GLY A 56 -18.37 0.88 25.52
N ILE A 57 -18.63 1.71 24.50
CA ILE A 57 -19.71 1.50 23.54
C ILE A 57 -19.14 0.66 22.39
N ARG A 58 -19.65 -0.57 22.26
CA ARG A 58 -19.34 -1.41 21.10
C ARG A 58 -19.95 -0.76 19.86
N GLY A 59 -19.11 -0.34 18.92
CA GLY A 59 -19.57 0.07 17.59
C GLY A 59 -20.43 -1.04 16.98
N TYR A 60 -21.49 -0.66 16.25
CA TYR A 60 -22.37 -1.62 15.60
C TYR A 60 -21.57 -2.37 14.53
N ASP A 61 -21.26 -3.64 14.80
CA ASP A 61 -20.67 -4.53 13.81
C ASP A 61 -21.78 -4.92 12.84
N PHE A 62 -21.88 -4.22 11.71
CA PHE A 62 -22.87 -4.47 10.65
C PHE A 62 -22.67 -5.83 9.94
N GLY A 63 -21.91 -6.75 10.55
CA GLY A 63 -21.65 -8.09 10.02
C GLY A 63 -20.55 -8.13 8.99
N ILE A 64 -19.61 -7.18 9.06
CA ILE A 64 -18.46 -7.08 8.16
C ILE A 64 -17.22 -6.96 9.02
N ASP A 65 -16.41 -8.02 9.03
CA ASP A 65 -15.15 -8.07 9.77
C ASP A 65 -13.96 -7.55 8.93
N ALA A 66 -14.02 -7.62 7.61
CA ALA A 66 -12.95 -7.13 6.74
C ALA A 66 -13.41 -6.86 5.30
N PHE A 67 -12.60 -6.11 4.54
CA PHE A 67 -12.76 -5.96 3.10
C PHE A 67 -11.42 -6.05 2.36
N HIS A 68 -11.44 -6.29 1.05
CA HIS A 68 -10.26 -6.15 0.21
C HIS A 68 -10.66 -5.67 -1.19
N LEU A 69 -9.85 -4.81 -1.80
CA LEU A 69 -10.00 -4.41 -3.19
C LEU A 69 -8.89 -5.09 -3.99
N GLU A 70 -9.26 -6.08 -4.79
CA GLU A 70 -8.34 -6.77 -5.68
C GLU A 70 -8.12 -5.94 -6.94
N GLU A 71 -6.86 -5.66 -7.23
CA GLU A 71 -6.45 -4.84 -8.37
C GLU A 71 -5.80 -5.71 -9.45
N LYS A 72 -6.17 -5.45 -10.70
CA LYS A 72 -5.51 -6.01 -11.89
C LYS A 72 -5.09 -4.85 -12.77
N ASP A 73 -3.84 -4.84 -13.22
CA ASP A 73 -3.26 -3.74 -14.01
C ASP A 73 -3.49 -2.36 -13.36
N SER A 74 -3.31 -2.29 -12.03
CA SER A 74 -3.48 -1.10 -11.18
C SER A 74 -4.91 -0.51 -11.20
N LYS A 75 -5.92 -1.33 -11.53
CA LYS A 75 -7.33 -0.97 -11.47
C LYS A 75 -8.10 -1.95 -10.59
N PRO A 76 -8.93 -1.47 -9.63
CA PRO A 76 -9.81 -2.32 -8.86
C PRO A 76 -10.77 -3.08 -9.77
N THR A 77 -10.86 -4.40 -9.60
CA THR A 77 -11.77 -5.25 -10.39
C THR A 77 -12.80 -5.96 -9.52
N LYS A 78 -12.46 -6.20 -8.25
CA LYS A 78 -13.27 -6.98 -7.32
C LYS A 78 -13.18 -6.42 -5.91
N LEU A 79 -14.34 -6.29 -5.27
CA LEU A 79 -14.45 -6.04 -3.83
C LEU A 79 -14.73 -7.36 -3.14
N ILE A 80 -13.89 -7.72 -2.19
CA ILE A 80 -14.10 -8.87 -1.33
C ILE A 80 -14.61 -8.33 0.01
N ILE A 81 -15.76 -8.82 0.45
CA ILE A 81 -16.34 -8.55 1.75
C ILE A 81 -16.24 -9.81 2.58
N ILE A 82 -15.66 -9.69 3.77
CA ILE A 82 -15.34 -10.83 4.62
C ILE A 82 -16.10 -10.73 5.94
N GLN A 83 -16.71 -11.84 6.32
CA GLN A 83 -17.16 -12.07 7.67
C GLN A 83 -16.41 -13.24 8.30
N ALA A 84 -15.86 -13.02 9.49
CA ALA A 84 -14.96 -13.95 10.13
C ALA A 84 -15.60 -14.67 11.31
N LYS A 85 -15.40 -15.99 11.35
CA LYS A 85 -15.84 -16.85 12.44
C LYS A 85 -14.64 -17.63 12.95
N TYR A 86 -14.00 -17.09 14.00
CA TYR A 86 -12.95 -17.79 14.73
C TYR A 86 -13.53 -18.91 15.62
N SER A 87 -14.19 -19.88 14.97
CA SER A 87 -14.84 -21.03 15.57
C SER A 87 -14.92 -22.17 14.56
N ASP A 88 -14.83 -23.40 15.05
CA ASP A 88 -14.96 -24.64 14.28
C ASP A 88 -16.40 -25.20 14.27
N LYS A 89 -17.32 -24.55 14.96
CA LYS A 89 -18.72 -24.99 15.07
C LYS A 89 -19.53 -24.55 13.83
N LEU A 90 -20.13 -25.50 13.13
CA LEU A 90 -20.93 -25.27 11.92
C LEU A 90 -22.02 -24.18 12.06
N ASN A 91 -22.70 -24.10 13.21
CA ASN A 91 -23.74 -23.09 13.44
C ASN A 91 -23.23 -21.64 13.32
N TYR A 92 -21.94 -21.41 13.60
CA TYR A 92 -21.34 -20.07 13.47
C TYR A 92 -21.10 -19.69 12.01
N ILE A 93 -20.89 -20.66 11.12
CA ILE A 93 -20.78 -20.41 9.68
C ILE A 93 -22.13 -19.89 9.14
N SER A 94 -23.22 -20.59 9.45
CA SER A 94 -24.58 -20.12 9.12
C SER A 94 -24.88 -18.74 9.72
N LYS A 95 -24.40 -18.46 10.93
CA LYS A 95 -24.51 -17.14 11.56
C LYS A 95 -23.72 -16.08 10.80
N GLY A 96 -22.54 -16.41 10.26
CA GLY A 96 -21.73 -15.51 9.43
C GLY A 96 -22.48 -15.04 8.18
N PHE A 97 -23.14 -15.94 7.47
CA PHE A 97 -23.99 -15.58 6.32
C PHE A 97 -25.14 -14.63 6.70
N LYS A 98 -25.82 -14.90 7.83
CA LYS A 98 -26.89 -14.03 8.34
C LYS A 98 -26.40 -12.65 8.77
N GLU A 99 -25.14 -12.54 9.19
CA GLU A 99 -24.54 -11.26 9.54
C GLU A 99 -24.12 -10.47 8.29
N LEU A 100 -23.53 -11.13 7.28
CA LEU A 100 -23.29 -10.50 5.98
C LEU A 100 -24.57 -9.93 5.36
N GLU A 101 -25.70 -10.64 5.50
CA GLU A 101 -27.01 -10.17 5.03
C GLU A 101 -27.38 -8.81 5.65
N LYS A 102 -27.05 -8.59 6.93
CA LYS A 102 -27.29 -7.30 7.61
C LYS A 102 -26.37 -6.19 7.11
N GLY A 103 -25.20 -6.54 6.58
CA GLY A 103 -24.20 -5.61 6.06
C GLY A 103 -24.50 -5.11 4.65
N LEU A 104 -25.38 -5.78 3.90
CA LEU A 104 -25.65 -5.46 2.49
C LEU A 104 -26.05 -4.00 2.28
N THR A 105 -26.94 -3.47 3.12
CA THR A 105 -27.38 -2.07 3.04
C THR A 105 -26.21 -1.10 3.21
N GLN A 106 -25.28 -1.39 4.12
CA GLN A 106 -24.12 -0.51 4.34
C GLN A 106 -23.11 -0.58 3.19
N ILE A 107 -22.93 -1.76 2.60
CA ILE A 107 -22.08 -1.95 1.41
C ILE A 107 -22.67 -1.17 0.23
N GLN A 108 -24.00 -1.25 0.03
CA GLN A 108 -24.70 -0.49 -1.00
C GLN A 108 -24.51 1.02 -0.82
N ARG A 109 -24.65 1.53 0.41
CA ARG A 109 -24.41 2.95 0.73
C ARG A 109 -22.98 3.38 0.44
N CYS A 110 -21.99 2.55 0.80
CA CYS A 110 -20.58 2.82 0.48
C CYS A 110 -20.33 2.89 -1.03
N LEU A 111 -20.99 2.03 -1.81
CA LEU A 111 -20.92 2.05 -3.27
C LEU A 111 -21.65 3.25 -3.89
N GLN A 112 -22.66 3.82 -3.24
CA GLN A 112 -23.47 4.94 -3.75
C GLN A 112 -23.03 6.33 -3.28
N TYR A 113 -21.89 6.47 -2.58
CA TYR A 113 -21.46 7.74 -1.97
C TYR A 113 -22.45 8.30 -0.93
N LEU A 114 -23.31 7.46 -0.36
CA LEU A 114 -24.25 7.91 0.67
C LEU A 114 -23.55 7.96 2.03
N GLU A 115 -23.73 9.08 2.74
CA GLU A 115 -23.30 9.20 4.13
C GLU A 115 -24.06 8.20 5.02
N SER A 116 -23.47 7.87 6.16
CA SER A 116 -24.13 7.06 7.17
C SER A 116 -25.16 7.88 7.91
N ASP A 117 -26.33 7.29 8.18
CA ASP A 117 -27.29 7.88 9.13
C ASP A 117 -26.91 7.56 10.59
N VAL A 118 -25.79 6.85 10.81
CA VAL A 118 -25.45 6.25 12.10
C VAL A 118 -24.35 7.07 12.78
N PRO A 119 -24.51 7.48 14.05
CA PRO A 119 -23.55 8.35 14.75
C PRO A 119 -22.15 7.76 14.92
N THR A 120 -22.04 6.43 14.99
CA THR A 120 -20.79 5.70 15.15
C THR A 120 -20.75 4.51 14.19
N GLU A 121 -19.84 4.54 13.22
CA GLU A 121 -19.62 3.44 12.29
C GLU A 121 -18.41 2.59 12.68
N ASN A 122 -18.47 1.30 12.36
CA ASN A 122 -17.31 0.42 12.44
C ASN A 122 -16.19 0.96 11.52
N LYS A 123 -14.96 1.03 12.05
CA LYS A 123 -13.75 1.49 11.35
C LYS A 123 -13.56 0.83 9.98
N VAL A 124 -13.94 -0.44 9.84
CA VAL A 124 -13.87 -1.17 8.57
C VAL A 124 -14.74 -0.54 7.48
N LEU A 125 -15.95 -0.08 7.81
CA LEU A 125 -16.86 0.58 6.86
C LEU A 125 -16.37 1.97 6.49
N VAL A 126 -15.84 2.71 7.46
CA VAL A 126 -15.21 4.02 7.21
C VAL A 126 -14.04 3.87 6.23
N ASN A 127 -13.20 2.86 6.44
CA ASN A 127 -12.05 2.58 5.59
C ASN A 127 -12.46 2.02 4.22
N LEU A 128 -13.50 1.21 4.14
CA LEU A 128 -14.08 0.73 2.89
C LEU A 128 -14.59 1.91 2.06
N ARG A 129 -15.39 2.81 2.66
CA ARG A 129 -15.88 4.02 1.99
C ARG A 129 -14.72 4.90 1.52
N ALA A 130 -13.73 5.14 2.37
CA ALA A 130 -12.55 5.93 2.02
C ALA A 130 -11.76 5.30 0.85
N SER A 131 -11.73 3.97 0.75
CA SER A 131 -11.07 3.25 -0.35
C SER A 131 -11.88 3.32 -1.64
N LEU A 132 -13.19 3.06 -1.57
CA LEU A 132 -14.10 3.16 -2.72
C LEU A 132 -14.20 4.58 -3.29
N ASN A 133 -14.08 5.61 -2.45
CA ASN A 133 -14.10 7.01 -2.89
C ASN A 133 -12.88 7.40 -3.75
N ARG A 134 -11.82 6.58 -3.77
CA ARG A 134 -10.64 6.78 -4.63
C ARG A 134 -10.76 6.05 -5.96
N VAL A 135 -11.79 5.21 -6.11
CA VAL A 135 -12.04 4.43 -7.33
C VAL A 135 -12.88 5.27 -8.29
N ASP A 136 -12.50 5.26 -9.56
CA ASP A 136 -13.27 5.90 -10.62
C ASP A 136 -14.72 5.39 -10.65
N SER A 137 -15.68 6.28 -10.89
CA SER A 137 -17.11 5.94 -10.84
C SER A 137 -17.48 4.81 -11.81
N ASN A 138 -16.89 4.78 -13.00
CA ASN A 138 -17.19 3.77 -14.02
C ASN A 138 -16.61 2.40 -13.62
N ILE A 139 -15.42 2.38 -13.00
CA ILE A 139 -14.85 1.14 -12.44
C ILE A 139 -15.70 0.65 -11.26
N LYS A 140 -16.11 1.57 -10.38
CA LYS A 140 -16.90 1.23 -9.20
C LYS A 140 -18.26 0.64 -9.57
N GLU A 141 -18.92 1.15 -10.62
CA GLU A 141 -20.19 0.61 -11.13
C GLU A 141 -20.04 -0.84 -11.63
N ASN A 142 -18.92 -1.15 -12.28
CA ASN A 142 -18.64 -2.47 -12.86
C ASN A 142 -17.92 -3.45 -11.92
N LEU A 143 -17.66 -3.04 -10.68
CA LEU A 143 -16.94 -3.85 -9.71
C LEU A 143 -17.75 -5.09 -9.32
N SER A 144 -17.14 -6.26 -9.51
CA SER A 144 -17.67 -7.52 -8.97
C SER A 144 -17.51 -7.58 -7.44
N ILE A 145 -18.39 -8.32 -6.77
CA ILE A 145 -18.39 -8.41 -5.30
C ILE A 145 -18.36 -9.88 -4.84
N ASP A 146 -17.36 -10.24 -4.07
CA ASP A 146 -17.27 -11.55 -3.42
C ASP A 146 -17.66 -11.42 -1.95
N PHE A 147 -18.69 -12.15 -1.53
CA PHE A 147 -19.10 -12.27 -0.14
C PHE A 147 -18.53 -13.56 0.45
N VAL A 148 -17.65 -13.43 1.43
CA VAL A 148 -16.84 -14.54 1.94
C VAL A 148 -17.04 -14.72 3.44
N VAL A 149 -17.39 -15.93 3.86
CA VAL A 149 -17.39 -16.33 5.28
C VAL A 149 -16.15 -17.17 5.56
N ILE A 150 -15.22 -16.67 6.36
CA ILE A 150 -14.03 -17.45 6.78
C ILE A 150 -14.28 -18.12 8.13
N HIS A 151 -13.89 -19.39 8.29
CA HIS A 151 -14.12 -20.16 9.52
C HIS A 151 -13.02 -21.18 9.85
N LEU A 152 -13.06 -21.74 11.07
CA LEU A 152 -12.12 -22.78 11.52
C LEU A 152 -12.66 -24.21 11.44
N CYS A 153 -13.88 -24.41 10.91
CA CYS A 153 -14.47 -25.75 10.77
C CYS A 153 -13.69 -26.59 9.76
N ASP A 154 -13.25 -27.78 10.20
CA ASP A 154 -12.44 -28.75 9.45
C ASP A 154 -13.21 -30.03 9.07
N GLU A 155 -14.53 -29.99 9.23
CA GLU A 155 -15.47 -31.02 8.77
C GLU A 155 -15.46 -31.17 7.23
N ASP A 156 -16.07 -32.25 6.75
CA ASP A 156 -16.23 -32.51 5.32
C ASP A 156 -17.06 -31.43 4.61
N GLU A 157 -16.67 -31.05 3.39
CA GLU A 157 -17.32 -29.98 2.61
C GLU A 157 -18.82 -30.26 2.40
N ALA A 158 -19.23 -31.52 2.18
CA ALA A 158 -20.63 -31.86 1.99
C ALA A 158 -21.47 -31.62 3.28
N ILE A 159 -20.87 -31.82 4.45
CA ILE A 159 -21.51 -31.57 5.75
C ILE A 159 -21.67 -30.06 5.95
N VAL A 160 -20.62 -29.29 5.66
CA VAL A 160 -20.64 -27.83 5.75
C VAL A 160 -21.70 -27.26 4.81
N ASP A 161 -21.66 -27.64 3.53
CA ASP A 161 -22.59 -27.17 2.49
C ASP A 161 -24.04 -27.46 2.85
N ASN A 162 -24.34 -28.67 3.32
CA ASN A 162 -25.70 -29.03 3.73
C ASN A 162 -26.18 -28.13 4.89
N LYS A 163 -25.30 -27.83 5.85
CA LYS A 163 -25.63 -27.01 7.02
C LYS A 163 -25.81 -25.53 6.70
N ILE A 164 -25.06 -24.98 5.74
CA ILE A 164 -25.13 -23.57 5.37
C ILE A 164 -26.12 -23.27 4.24
N LYS A 165 -26.64 -24.29 3.56
CA LYS A 165 -27.51 -24.19 2.38
C LYS A 165 -28.61 -23.14 2.49
N GLU A 166 -29.39 -23.17 3.57
CA GLU A 166 -30.50 -22.22 3.77
C GLU A 166 -30.00 -20.79 3.97
N ALA A 167 -28.95 -20.59 4.77
CA ALA A 167 -28.39 -19.27 5.05
C ALA A 167 -27.70 -18.68 3.80
N ARG A 168 -26.98 -19.50 3.03
CA ARG A 168 -26.39 -19.11 1.74
C ARG A 168 -27.47 -18.74 0.72
N LYS A 169 -28.58 -19.49 0.68
CA LYS A 169 -29.72 -19.20 -0.20
C LYS A 169 -30.37 -17.86 0.16
N SER A 170 -30.67 -17.63 1.44
CA SER A 170 -31.22 -16.35 1.94
C SER A 170 -30.33 -15.16 1.55
N LEU A 171 -29.02 -15.27 1.79
CA LEU A 171 -28.07 -14.22 1.42
C LEU A 171 -28.06 -13.98 -0.09
N LYS A 172 -28.12 -15.03 -0.89
CA LYS A 172 -28.15 -14.93 -2.37
C LYS A 172 -29.36 -14.14 -2.85
N GLU A 173 -30.55 -14.49 -2.39
CA GLU A 173 -31.80 -13.78 -2.73
C GLU A 173 -31.68 -12.29 -2.36
N LYS A 174 -31.15 -11.98 -1.17
CA LYS A 174 -30.97 -10.59 -0.73
C LYS A 174 -29.91 -9.81 -1.51
N ILE A 175 -28.84 -10.48 -1.95
CA ILE A 175 -27.82 -9.89 -2.83
C ILE A 175 -28.42 -9.56 -4.19
N GLU A 176 -29.21 -10.46 -4.78
CA GLU A 176 -29.86 -10.23 -6.07
C GLU A 176 -30.83 -9.05 -6.01
N GLU A 177 -31.56 -8.89 -4.91
CA GLU A 177 -32.41 -7.72 -4.66
C GLU A 177 -31.60 -6.42 -4.51
N THR A 178 -30.47 -6.47 -3.78
CA THR A 178 -29.68 -5.27 -3.43
C THR A 178 -28.78 -4.81 -4.58
N PHE A 179 -28.27 -5.76 -5.38
CA PHE A 179 -27.27 -5.54 -6.42
C PHE A 179 -27.66 -6.20 -7.76
N PRO A 180 -28.82 -5.84 -8.34
CA PRO A 180 -29.39 -6.57 -9.49
C PRO A 180 -28.51 -6.59 -10.75
N ASN A 181 -27.65 -5.58 -10.91
CA ASN A 181 -26.80 -5.41 -12.10
C ASN A 181 -25.32 -5.70 -11.83
N ARG A 182 -24.98 -6.37 -10.71
CA ARG A 182 -23.58 -6.66 -10.36
C ARG A 182 -23.32 -8.16 -10.32
N VAL A 183 -22.14 -8.55 -10.79
CA VAL A 183 -21.64 -9.91 -10.61
C VAL A 183 -21.25 -10.09 -9.15
N CYS A 184 -22.00 -10.92 -8.43
CA CYS A 184 -21.75 -11.23 -7.03
C CYS A 184 -21.53 -12.73 -6.83
N THR A 185 -20.56 -13.10 -5.99
CA THR A 185 -20.34 -14.51 -5.60
C THR A 185 -20.40 -14.67 -4.08
N ILE A 186 -20.74 -15.88 -3.62
CA ILE A 186 -20.84 -16.22 -2.20
C ILE A 186 -19.99 -17.44 -1.93
N LYS A 187 -19.07 -17.35 -0.96
CA LYS A 187 -18.11 -18.40 -0.63
C LYS A 187 -18.03 -18.60 0.88
N ASP A 188 -17.78 -19.82 1.30
CA ASP A 188 -17.21 -20.12 2.61
C ASP A 188 -15.79 -20.64 2.42
N ILE A 189 -14.91 -20.35 3.38
CA ILE A 189 -13.52 -20.77 3.34
C ILE A 189 -13.18 -21.34 4.71
N GLY A 190 -12.90 -22.64 4.75
CA GLY A 190 -12.38 -23.35 5.91
C GLY A 190 -10.84 -23.47 5.91
N PRO A 191 -10.25 -24.03 6.98
CA PRO A 191 -8.80 -24.10 7.16
C PRO A 191 -8.03 -24.75 6.02
N ARG A 192 -8.62 -25.75 5.34
CA ARG A 192 -7.95 -26.47 4.24
C ARG A 192 -7.67 -25.54 3.05
N SER A 193 -8.62 -24.66 2.77
CA SER A 193 -8.53 -23.62 1.74
C SER A 193 -7.82 -22.34 2.24
N MET A 194 -7.51 -22.28 3.54
CA MET A 194 -6.63 -21.26 4.11
C MET A 194 -5.18 -21.70 4.04
N GLY A 195 -4.33 -20.74 3.73
CA GLY A 195 -2.91 -20.91 3.57
C GLY A 195 -2.43 -19.97 2.48
N PRO A 196 -1.10 -19.81 2.34
CA PRO A 196 -0.57 -19.05 1.23
C PRO A 196 -1.18 -19.64 -0.04
N HIS A 197 -1.93 -18.84 -0.80
CA HIS A 197 -2.15 -19.18 -2.18
C HIS A 197 -0.77 -19.48 -2.74
N GLN A 198 -0.57 -20.70 -3.25
CA GLN A 198 0.44 -20.88 -4.27
C GLN A 198 -0.06 -20.04 -5.44
N GLU A 199 0.20 -18.74 -5.37
CA GLU A 199 0.47 -18.02 -6.58
C GLU A 199 1.48 -18.88 -7.31
N ILE A 200 1.13 -19.28 -8.52
CA ILE A 200 2.17 -19.38 -9.52
C ILE A 200 2.82 -18.01 -9.45
N VAL A 201 3.92 -17.91 -8.69
CA VAL A 201 4.70 -16.68 -8.56
C VAL A 201 5.26 -16.49 -9.95
N THR A 202 4.46 -15.85 -10.80
CA THR A 202 4.97 -15.25 -12.01
C THR A 202 5.98 -14.25 -11.46
N PRO A 203 7.29 -14.48 -11.66
CA PRO A 203 8.29 -13.62 -11.08
C PRO A 203 7.94 -12.21 -11.50
N SER A 204 7.84 -11.28 -10.53
CA SER A 204 7.53 -9.90 -10.86
C SER A 204 8.45 -9.47 -12.02
N PRO A 205 7.88 -8.87 -13.07
CA PRO A 205 8.63 -8.62 -14.28
C PRO A 205 9.85 -7.77 -13.94
N TRP A 206 10.96 -8.04 -14.63
CA TRP A 206 12.14 -7.22 -14.52
C TRP A 206 11.81 -5.79 -14.97
N LEU A 207 12.18 -4.82 -14.15
CA LEU A 207 12.03 -3.40 -14.48
C LEU A 207 13.41 -2.84 -14.82
N SER A 208 13.56 -2.29 -16.02
CA SER A 208 14.81 -1.68 -16.46
C SER A 208 14.88 -0.23 -15.99
N LEU A 209 16.05 0.15 -15.47
CA LEU A 209 16.40 1.52 -15.13
C LEU A 209 17.76 1.84 -15.77
N SER A 210 17.90 3.05 -16.31
CA SER A 210 19.20 3.61 -16.64
C SER A 210 20.02 3.81 -15.37
N LEU A 211 21.30 3.47 -15.48
CA LEU A 211 22.27 3.73 -14.42
C LEU A 211 23.56 4.19 -15.09
N TYR A 212 23.71 5.50 -15.19
CA TYR A 212 24.85 6.16 -15.80
C TYR A 212 26.03 6.20 -14.82
N GLY A 213 27.24 6.13 -15.40
CA GLY A 213 28.51 6.06 -14.69
C GLY A 213 29.06 4.64 -14.60
N ASN A 214 30.22 4.49 -13.96
CA ASN A 214 30.76 3.18 -13.59
C ASN A 214 30.15 2.78 -12.24
N PRO A 215 29.14 1.88 -12.20
CA PRO A 215 28.45 1.59 -10.96
C PRO A 215 29.39 0.95 -9.95
N ILE A 216 29.51 1.55 -8.77
CA ILE A 216 30.31 1.00 -7.68
C ILE A 216 29.48 -0.08 -7.01
N ASN A 217 29.93 -1.32 -7.09
CA ASN A 217 29.32 -2.45 -6.40
C ASN A 217 30.05 -2.75 -5.10
N VAL A 218 29.37 -2.61 -3.98
CA VAL A 218 29.86 -2.99 -2.65
C VAL A 218 29.11 -4.24 -2.21
N GLN A 219 29.82 -5.36 -2.06
CA GLN A 219 29.24 -6.62 -1.59
C GLN A 219 29.46 -6.80 -0.08
N ASN A 220 28.44 -7.28 0.61
CA ASN A 220 28.54 -7.81 1.97
C ASN A 220 28.63 -9.34 1.93
N LYS A 221 29.08 -9.98 3.01
CA LYS A 221 29.31 -11.43 3.13
C LYS A 221 28.07 -12.29 2.80
N ASP A 222 26.87 -11.72 2.88
CA ASP A 222 25.58 -12.44 2.77
C ASP A 222 24.85 -12.21 1.43
N GLN A 223 25.57 -12.21 0.30
CA GLN A 223 25.02 -12.00 -1.07
C GLN A 223 24.22 -10.69 -1.25
N SER A 224 24.38 -9.74 -0.33
CA SER A 224 23.76 -8.42 -0.41
C SER A 224 24.73 -7.45 -1.07
N SER A 225 24.22 -6.65 -2.01
CA SER A 225 25.03 -5.70 -2.77
C SER A 225 24.46 -4.29 -2.71
N VAL A 226 25.33 -3.29 -2.76
CA VAL A 226 24.93 -1.89 -2.97
C VAL A 226 25.53 -1.41 -4.27
N LEU A 227 24.69 -0.92 -5.17
CA LEU A 227 25.10 -0.25 -6.41
C LEU A 227 24.86 1.26 -6.26
N PHE A 228 25.84 2.05 -6.70
CA PHE A 228 25.75 3.51 -6.77
C PHE A 228 25.86 3.97 -8.22
N GLY A 229 25.04 4.93 -8.61
CA GLY A 229 25.13 5.56 -9.92
C GLY A 229 24.18 6.74 -10.05
N VAL A 230 23.92 7.17 -11.28
CA VAL A 230 23.03 8.26 -11.61
C VAL A 230 21.91 7.74 -12.51
N CYS A 231 20.65 8.04 -12.23
CA CYS A 231 19.51 7.58 -13.04
C CYS A 231 18.65 8.75 -13.51
N ASN A 232 17.86 8.54 -14.56
CA ASN A 232 16.86 9.51 -14.98
C ASN A 232 15.71 9.60 -13.97
N LEU A 233 15.36 10.82 -13.56
CA LEU A 233 14.21 11.07 -12.69
C LEU A 233 12.91 10.60 -13.35
N ALA A 234 12.81 10.74 -14.67
CA ALA A 234 11.65 10.32 -15.46
C ALA A 234 11.31 8.85 -15.26
N GLU A 235 12.32 7.96 -15.18
CA GLU A 235 12.09 6.52 -15.02
C GLU A 235 11.56 6.17 -13.64
N LEU A 236 12.04 6.85 -12.59
CA LEU A 236 11.50 6.69 -11.24
C LEU A 236 10.07 7.23 -11.12
N VAL A 237 9.73 8.28 -11.88
CA VAL A 237 8.37 8.80 -11.98
C VAL A 237 7.44 7.82 -12.68
N GLU A 238 7.88 7.18 -13.77
CA GLU A 238 7.09 6.13 -14.42
C GLU A 238 6.96 4.88 -13.54
N LEU A 239 8.01 4.53 -12.78
CA LEU A 239 7.94 3.46 -11.78
C LEU A 239 6.87 3.77 -10.71
N TYR A 240 6.80 5.02 -10.23
CA TYR A 240 5.75 5.45 -9.31
C TYR A 240 4.37 5.50 -9.98
N ARG A 241 4.27 5.90 -11.24
CA ARG A 241 3.01 5.89 -11.99
C ARG A 241 2.41 4.49 -12.08
N GLY A 242 3.26 3.48 -12.31
CA GLY A 242 2.81 2.07 -12.41
C GLY A 242 2.40 1.47 -11.06
N ARG A 243 3.18 1.71 -9.99
CA ARG A 243 3.02 1.05 -8.69
C ARG A 243 2.35 1.88 -7.60
N GLY A 244 2.18 3.18 -7.83
CA GLY A 244 1.61 4.11 -6.87
C GLY A 244 2.31 4.04 -5.50
N ASP A 245 1.50 4.11 -4.45
CA ASP A 245 1.99 4.17 -3.07
C ASP A 245 2.63 2.86 -2.58
N GLU A 246 2.40 1.74 -3.27
CA GLU A 246 3.05 0.45 -2.98
C GLU A 246 4.58 0.55 -3.10
N LEU A 247 5.07 1.37 -4.05
CA LEU A 247 6.50 1.67 -4.23
C LEU A 247 7.12 2.30 -2.97
N PHE A 248 6.31 2.96 -2.13
CA PHE A 248 6.72 3.66 -0.92
C PHE A 248 6.32 2.93 0.37
N SER A 249 5.75 1.73 0.27
CA SER A 249 5.20 0.97 1.41
C SER A 249 6.21 0.68 2.53
N LYS A 250 7.51 0.69 2.22
CA LYS A 250 8.61 0.51 3.18
C LYS A 250 9.18 1.82 3.73
N ASN A 251 8.65 2.98 3.33
CA ASN A 251 9.08 4.28 3.81
C ASN A 251 8.19 4.79 4.96
N VAL A 252 8.72 4.78 6.19
CA VAL A 252 7.98 5.23 7.39
C VAL A 252 7.62 6.73 7.34
N ARG A 253 8.40 7.55 6.62
CA ARG A 253 8.23 9.01 6.54
C ARG A 253 7.12 9.44 5.58
N TYR A 254 6.69 8.55 4.69
CA TYR A 254 5.60 8.81 3.74
C TYR A 254 4.29 9.16 4.44
N TYR A 255 4.00 8.48 5.56
CA TYR A 255 2.76 8.65 6.33
C TYR A 255 2.78 9.81 7.35
N LEU A 256 3.92 10.49 7.53
CA LEU A 256 4.09 11.54 8.56
C LEU A 256 3.68 12.95 8.10
N ARG A 257 2.86 13.12 7.06
CA ARG A 257 2.49 14.45 6.54
C ARG A 257 1.11 14.95 6.96
N SER A 258 1.11 16.04 7.72
CA SER A 258 0.01 17.00 7.90
C SER A 258 -0.01 18.02 6.75
N LYS A 259 -1.21 18.46 6.32
CA LYS A 259 -1.49 19.34 5.17
C LYS A 259 -0.82 20.74 5.17
N LYS A 260 0.02 21.10 6.17
CA LYS A 260 0.49 22.48 6.39
C LYS A 260 1.73 22.96 5.59
N ASN A 261 2.44 22.12 4.83
CA ASN A 261 3.76 22.46 4.26
C ASN A 261 3.90 22.39 2.73
N THR A 262 2.87 22.77 1.97
CA THR A 262 2.85 22.67 0.50
C THR A 262 3.45 23.86 -0.26
N VAL A 263 3.60 25.04 0.36
CA VAL A 263 4.01 26.27 -0.37
C VAL A 263 5.39 26.80 0.03
N LYS A 264 5.78 26.77 1.31
CA LYS A 264 7.08 27.28 1.81
C LYS A 264 8.11 26.20 2.20
N GLY A 265 7.79 24.92 1.96
CA GLY A 265 8.63 23.78 2.35
C GLY A 265 9.58 23.29 1.24
N PRO A 266 10.40 22.27 1.51
CA PRO A 266 11.33 21.66 0.54
C PRO A 266 10.69 21.27 -0.80
N ALA A 267 9.42 20.85 -0.77
CA ALA A 267 8.63 20.51 -1.96
C ALA A 267 8.38 21.71 -2.90
N GLY A 268 8.22 22.92 -2.35
CA GLY A 268 8.03 24.13 -3.12
C GLY A 268 9.30 24.51 -3.90
N LYS A 269 10.46 24.42 -3.24
CA LYS A 269 11.76 24.66 -3.88
C LYS A 269 12.05 23.68 -5.01
N MET A 270 11.78 22.40 -4.82
CA MET A 270 11.93 21.39 -5.87
C MET A 270 11.04 21.69 -7.09
N ARG A 271 9.77 22.04 -6.87
CA ARG A 271 8.85 22.37 -7.96
C ARG A 271 9.34 23.59 -8.74
N GLU A 272 9.95 24.57 -8.07
CA GLU A 272 10.55 25.73 -8.72
C GLU A 272 11.72 25.35 -9.62
N THR A 273 12.66 24.51 -9.13
CA THR A 273 13.74 23.97 -9.96
C THR A 273 13.22 23.24 -11.19
N LEU A 274 12.20 22.38 -11.03
CA LEU A 274 11.58 21.68 -12.17
C LEU A 274 10.93 22.63 -13.18
N LYS A 275 10.28 23.72 -12.72
CA LYS A 275 9.74 24.75 -13.61
C LYS A 275 10.85 25.46 -14.39
N GLN A 276 11.94 25.83 -13.72
CA GLN A 276 13.07 26.52 -14.36
C GLN A 276 13.76 25.65 -15.42
N ILE A 277 13.82 24.33 -15.21
CA ILE A 277 14.35 23.38 -16.19
C ILE A 277 13.35 23.13 -17.34
N CYS A 278 12.09 22.85 -17.01
CA CYS A 278 11.14 22.27 -17.97
C CYS A 278 10.20 23.27 -18.65
N LEU A 279 10.00 24.46 -18.08
CA LEU A 279 9.00 25.44 -18.53
C LEU A 279 9.58 26.82 -18.82
N SER A 280 10.80 27.14 -18.37
CA SER A 280 11.37 28.48 -18.60
C SER A 280 11.90 28.60 -20.03
N SER A 281 11.41 29.61 -20.75
CA SER A 281 11.95 30.00 -22.06
C SER A 281 13.12 30.99 -21.92
N GLU A 282 13.18 31.72 -20.82
CA GLU A 282 14.23 32.69 -20.51
C GLU A 282 15.18 32.09 -19.46
N ASN A 283 16.47 31.98 -19.80
CA ASN A 283 17.52 31.40 -18.95
C ASN A 283 17.11 30.08 -18.26
N PRO A 284 16.80 29.02 -19.03
CA PRO A 284 16.49 27.72 -18.46
C PRO A 284 17.69 27.17 -17.67
N LEU A 285 17.40 26.49 -16.56
CA LEU A 285 18.42 25.72 -15.87
C LEU A 285 18.76 24.46 -16.68
N GLU A 286 20.04 24.10 -16.74
CA GLU A 286 20.45 22.80 -17.30
C GLU A 286 19.88 21.64 -16.47
N PRO A 287 19.27 20.62 -17.08
CA PRO A 287 18.65 19.50 -16.37
C PRO A 287 19.55 18.80 -15.35
N GLU A 288 20.84 18.70 -15.64
CA GLU A 288 21.84 18.00 -14.83
C GLU A 288 22.09 18.70 -13.48
N ILE A 289 21.78 20.01 -13.37
CA ILE A 289 21.92 20.76 -12.11
C ILE A 289 21.04 20.18 -10.99
N PHE A 290 19.97 19.47 -11.37
CA PHE A 290 19.06 18.85 -10.43
C PHE A 290 19.78 17.81 -9.53
N ALA A 291 20.78 17.10 -10.05
CA ALA A 291 21.56 16.14 -9.28
C ALA A 291 22.41 16.82 -8.17
N PHE A 292 22.75 18.11 -8.33
CA PHE A 292 23.48 18.88 -7.33
C PHE A 292 22.58 19.42 -6.21
N TYR A 293 21.31 19.70 -6.52
CA TYR A 293 20.37 20.29 -5.56
C TYR A 293 19.63 19.24 -4.71
N HIS A 294 19.71 17.96 -5.07
CA HIS A 294 18.91 16.92 -4.46
C HIS A 294 19.74 15.68 -4.08
N ASN A 295 19.51 15.17 -2.87
CA ASN A 295 20.22 14.00 -2.31
C ASN A 295 19.89 12.65 -3.00
N GLY A 296 19.12 12.68 -4.08
CA GLY A 296 18.78 11.50 -4.85
C GLY A 296 17.75 10.57 -4.20
N ALA A 297 17.85 9.29 -4.52
CA ALA A 297 16.98 8.24 -4.01
C ALA A 297 17.78 7.01 -3.56
N THR A 298 17.22 6.29 -2.58
CA THR A 298 17.66 4.93 -2.26
C THR A 298 16.56 3.96 -2.64
N LEU A 299 16.87 3.06 -3.56
CA LEU A 299 16.03 1.97 -4.00
C LEU A 299 16.49 0.69 -3.30
N PHE A 300 15.54 -0.13 -2.88
CA PHE A 300 15.76 -1.53 -2.57
C PHE A 300 15.26 -2.35 -3.74
N ALA A 301 15.89 -3.49 -4.04
CA ALA A 301 15.40 -4.50 -4.96
C ALA A 301 15.72 -5.90 -4.41
N SER A 302 14.84 -6.88 -4.66
CA SER A 302 15.10 -8.26 -4.25
C SER A 302 16.18 -8.93 -5.09
N GLU A 303 16.30 -8.51 -6.37
CA GLU A 303 17.29 -8.96 -7.33
C GLU A 303 17.73 -7.78 -8.22
N ILE A 304 19.01 -7.78 -8.60
CA ILE A 304 19.63 -6.80 -9.47
C ILE A 304 20.39 -7.55 -10.56
N ASP A 305 20.13 -7.20 -11.82
CA ASP A 305 20.81 -7.75 -12.99
C ASP A 305 21.39 -6.59 -13.81
N PRO A 306 22.71 -6.35 -13.76
CA PRO A 306 23.35 -5.30 -14.56
C PRO A 306 23.18 -5.56 -16.05
N ILE A 307 22.83 -4.52 -16.81
CA ILE A 307 22.71 -4.58 -18.27
C ILE A 307 23.54 -3.46 -18.92
N GLU A 308 23.76 -3.54 -20.23
CA GLU A 308 24.42 -2.46 -20.96
C GLU A 308 23.62 -1.15 -20.80
N GLY A 309 24.26 -0.10 -20.28
CA GLY A 309 23.65 1.21 -20.04
C GLY A 309 22.70 1.29 -18.84
N GLY A 310 22.59 0.26 -18.00
CA GLY A 310 21.73 0.33 -16.82
C GLY A 310 21.63 -0.94 -15.98
N ILE A 311 20.48 -1.12 -15.34
CA ILE A 311 20.18 -2.26 -14.48
C ILE A 311 18.75 -2.74 -14.70
N LYS A 312 18.53 -4.03 -14.46
CA LYS A 312 17.20 -4.59 -14.23
C LYS A 312 17.04 -4.88 -12.76
N VAL A 313 15.88 -4.54 -12.22
CA VAL A 313 15.54 -4.78 -10.81
C VAL A 313 14.22 -5.54 -10.67
N ARG A 314 14.12 -6.34 -9.62
CA ARG A 314 12.88 -7.02 -9.24
C ARG A 314 12.39 -6.54 -7.86
N ASN A 315 11.07 -6.42 -7.72
CA ASN A 315 10.39 -5.96 -6.50
C ASN A 315 10.97 -4.67 -5.89
N PRO A 316 11.11 -3.57 -6.66
CA PRO A 316 11.77 -2.39 -6.12
C PRO A 316 10.93 -1.66 -5.07
N TYR A 317 11.55 -1.13 -4.02
CA TYR A 317 10.91 -0.23 -3.05
C TYR A 317 11.79 0.99 -2.80
N VAL A 318 11.20 2.17 -2.67
CA VAL A 318 11.95 3.40 -2.37
C VAL A 318 12.09 3.56 -0.87
N LEU A 319 13.31 3.46 -0.36
CA LEU A 319 13.64 3.64 1.05
C LEU A 319 13.89 5.11 1.40
N ASN A 320 14.40 5.90 0.45
CA ASN A 320 14.64 7.35 0.56
C ASN A 320 14.38 8.02 -0.79
N GLY A 321 13.90 9.27 -0.80
CA GLY A 321 13.59 10.00 -2.04
C GLY A 321 12.11 9.97 -2.46
N CYS A 322 11.21 9.41 -1.64
CA CYS A 322 9.77 9.35 -1.96
C CYS A 322 9.16 10.74 -2.23
N GLN A 323 9.59 11.76 -1.48
CA GLN A 323 9.13 13.13 -1.71
C GLN A 323 9.59 13.66 -3.07
N THR A 324 10.84 13.41 -3.45
CA THR A 324 11.40 13.80 -4.75
C THR A 324 10.58 13.18 -5.87
N ILE A 325 10.42 11.85 -5.85
CA ILE A 325 9.70 11.11 -6.89
C ILE A 325 8.23 11.54 -6.95
N LYS A 326 7.54 11.64 -5.81
CA LYS A 326 6.12 12.02 -5.78
C LYS A 326 5.88 13.46 -6.24
N ASN A 327 6.71 14.42 -5.82
CA ASN A 327 6.54 15.81 -6.29
C ASN A 327 6.89 15.94 -7.78
N ALA A 328 7.87 15.17 -8.27
CA ALA A 328 8.20 15.11 -9.68
C ALA A 328 7.03 14.53 -10.50
N TYR A 329 6.40 13.46 -10.01
CA TYR A 329 5.18 12.89 -10.60
C TYR A 329 4.03 13.92 -10.63
N LEU A 330 3.74 14.56 -9.50
CA LEU A 330 2.68 15.58 -9.43
C LEU A 330 2.96 16.76 -10.36
N PHE A 331 4.23 17.17 -10.52
CA PHE A 331 4.62 18.21 -11.47
C PHE A 331 4.43 17.75 -12.93
N ARG A 332 4.92 16.56 -13.28
CA ARG A 332 4.89 16.01 -14.64
C ARG A 332 3.46 15.84 -15.18
N TYR A 333 2.53 15.49 -14.30
CA TYR A 333 1.13 15.21 -14.62
C TYR A 333 0.16 16.31 -14.16
N ASP A 334 0.65 17.47 -13.71
CA ASP A 334 -0.18 18.62 -13.35
C ASP A 334 -0.96 19.11 -14.58
N PRO A 335 -2.31 19.19 -14.54
CA PRO A 335 -3.11 19.66 -15.68
C PRO A 335 -2.69 21.04 -16.21
N ASN A 336 -2.11 21.89 -15.37
CA ASN A 336 -1.68 23.23 -15.77
C ASN A 336 -0.34 23.25 -16.53
N TYR A 337 0.48 22.20 -16.38
CA TYR A 337 1.86 22.15 -16.88
C TYR A 337 2.11 21.02 -17.85
N LYS A 338 1.39 19.90 -17.77
CA LYS A 338 1.68 18.65 -18.49
C LYS A 338 1.93 18.82 -19.99
N ASP A 339 1.19 19.73 -20.64
CA ASP A 339 1.24 19.99 -22.09
C ASP A 339 2.28 21.07 -22.46
N LYS A 340 2.85 21.75 -21.45
CA LYS A 340 3.86 22.82 -21.57
C LYS A 340 5.27 22.34 -21.23
N ILE A 341 5.41 21.17 -20.61
CA ILE A 341 6.70 20.61 -20.21
C ILE A 341 7.54 20.30 -21.44
N ASN A 342 8.75 20.84 -21.49
CA ASN A 342 9.78 20.42 -22.42
C ASN A 342 10.19 18.98 -22.10
N VAL A 343 9.69 18.03 -22.90
CA VAL A 343 9.92 16.59 -22.71
C VAL A 343 11.40 16.22 -22.87
N SER A 344 12.12 16.91 -23.75
CA SER A 344 13.56 16.68 -23.95
C SER A 344 14.36 17.05 -22.69
N ALA A 345 14.07 18.22 -22.11
CA ALA A 345 14.69 18.64 -20.85
C ALA A 345 14.31 17.71 -19.68
N TRP A 346 13.03 17.33 -19.58
CA TRP A 346 12.54 16.40 -18.56
C TRP A 346 13.27 15.05 -18.55
N ASN A 347 13.49 14.48 -19.74
CA ASN A 347 14.16 13.17 -19.88
C ASN A 347 15.66 13.22 -19.58
N ARG A 348 16.27 14.42 -19.52
CA ARG A 348 17.68 14.62 -19.13
C ARG A 348 17.87 14.88 -17.64
N ILE A 349 16.78 15.05 -16.87
CA ILE A 349 16.90 15.29 -15.43
C ILE A 349 17.40 14.01 -14.76
N VAL A 350 18.55 14.11 -14.11
CA VAL A 350 19.21 13.00 -13.44
C VAL A 350 19.26 13.19 -11.92
N ILE A 351 19.30 12.08 -11.18
CA ILE A 351 19.53 12.07 -9.74
C ILE A 351 20.52 11.01 -9.31
N PRO A 352 21.25 11.21 -8.18
CA PRO A 352 21.98 10.13 -7.54
C PRO A 352 21.04 8.99 -7.14
N LEU A 353 21.43 7.75 -7.43
CA LEU A 353 20.67 6.56 -7.09
C LEU A 353 21.58 5.56 -6.36
N ARG A 354 21.14 5.13 -5.18
CA ARG A 354 21.69 3.99 -4.46
C ARG A 354 20.71 2.83 -4.54
N ILE A 355 21.11 1.68 -5.10
CA ILE A 355 20.29 0.47 -5.12
C ILE A 355 20.86 -0.57 -4.15
N LEU A 356 20.06 -0.99 -3.18
CA LEU A 356 20.34 -2.10 -2.28
C LEU A 356 19.70 -3.37 -2.85
N GLY A 357 20.52 -4.33 -3.26
CA GLY A 357 20.12 -5.66 -3.69
C GLY A 357 20.25 -6.64 -2.53
N THR A 358 19.14 -7.13 -1.98
CA THR A 358 19.18 -8.16 -0.93
C THR A 358 17.86 -8.90 -0.83
N LYS A 359 17.91 -10.15 -0.36
CA LYS A 359 16.74 -10.93 0.06
C LYS A 359 16.51 -10.90 1.57
N ASP A 360 17.44 -10.31 2.32
CA ASP A 360 17.38 -10.19 3.78
C ASP A 360 16.44 -9.06 4.19
N LYS A 361 15.27 -9.43 4.73
CA LYS A 361 14.24 -8.47 5.19
C LYS A 361 14.70 -7.66 6.41
N ASP A 362 15.55 -8.21 7.26
CA ASP A 362 16.05 -7.53 8.46
C ASP A 362 17.07 -6.46 8.09
N LEU A 363 17.95 -6.75 7.14
CA LEU A 363 18.86 -5.74 6.57
C LEU A 363 18.09 -4.57 5.95
N VAL A 364 17.02 -4.84 5.20
CA VAL A 364 16.15 -3.79 4.63
C VAL A 364 15.54 -2.92 5.72
N ARG A 365 15.05 -3.53 6.80
CA ARG A 365 14.50 -2.83 7.96
C ARG A 365 15.56 -1.96 8.63
N GLN A 366 16.75 -2.47 8.87
CA GLN A 366 17.86 -1.73 9.49
C GLN A 366 18.31 -0.54 8.64
N VAL A 367 18.49 -0.74 7.32
CA VAL A 367 18.83 0.34 6.39
C VAL A 367 17.75 1.42 6.38
N THR A 368 16.48 1.03 6.40
CA THR A 368 15.34 1.96 6.47
C THR A 368 15.37 2.78 7.76
N ILE A 369 15.61 2.15 8.92
CA ILE A 369 15.70 2.84 10.21
C ILE A 369 16.88 3.82 10.21
N ASN A 370 18.06 3.38 9.75
CA ASN A 370 19.28 4.18 9.77
C ASN A 370 19.24 5.37 8.80
N ASN A 371 18.71 5.19 7.59
CA ASN A 371 18.51 6.29 6.63
C ASN A 371 17.58 7.37 7.19
N ASN A 372 16.59 7.01 8.00
CA ASN A 372 15.67 7.97 8.59
C ASN A 372 16.31 8.75 9.75
N ARG A 373 17.16 8.10 10.56
CA ARG A 373 17.89 8.74 11.66
C ARG A 373 18.88 9.83 11.19
N GLN A 374 19.45 9.68 9.99
CA GLN A 374 20.44 10.64 9.46
C GLN A 374 19.83 11.97 8.96
N ASN A 375 18.51 12.06 8.76
CA ASN A 375 17.85 13.21 8.10
C ASN A 375 17.22 14.24 9.06
N SER A 376 17.65 14.29 10.33
CA SER A 376 17.20 15.28 11.31
C SER A 376 18.15 16.49 11.38
N ILE A 377 17.95 17.47 10.51
CA ILE A 377 18.59 18.80 10.60
C ILE A 377 17.47 19.85 10.47
N SER A 378 17.43 20.81 11.39
CA SER A 378 16.44 21.90 11.37
C SER A 378 16.78 22.94 10.27
N PRO A 379 15.80 23.69 9.75
CA PRO A 379 16.09 24.80 8.83
C PRO A 379 17.03 25.87 9.39
N SER A 380 17.08 26.02 10.72
CA SER A 380 18.05 26.89 11.39
C SER A 380 19.47 26.34 11.31
N ALA A 381 19.65 25.03 11.47
CA ALA A 381 20.95 24.36 11.37
C ALA A 381 21.51 24.36 9.92
N LEU A 382 20.68 24.57 8.90
CA LEU A 382 21.14 24.78 7.51
C LEU A 382 21.78 26.15 7.27
N ARG A 383 21.49 27.15 8.11
CA ARG A 383 22.06 28.51 8.04
C ARG A 383 23.23 28.74 8.99
N ALA A 384 23.63 27.69 9.72
CA ALA A 384 24.75 27.75 10.66
C ALA A 384 26.08 28.06 9.96
N ASN A 385 26.22 27.66 8.69
CA ASN A 385 27.43 27.90 7.89
C ASN A 385 27.31 29.12 6.96
N ASP A 386 26.27 29.95 7.10
CA ASP A 386 26.19 31.19 6.32
C ASP A 386 27.31 32.14 6.80
N GLU A 387 27.96 32.84 5.87
CA GLU A 387 29.09 33.75 6.14
C GLU A 387 28.88 34.67 7.37
N PRO A 388 27.71 35.31 7.55
CA PRO A 388 27.45 36.12 8.74
C PRO A 388 27.41 35.35 10.07
N GLN A 389 27.01 34.07 10.07
CA GLN A 389 27.00 33.23 11.28
C GLN A 389 28.40 32.73 11.63
N LEU A 390 29.22 32.37 10.64
CA LEU A 390 30.62 32.00 10.84
C LEU A 390 31.44 33.19 11.42
N ILE A 391 31.20 34.40 10.92
CA ILE A 391 31.82 35.64 11.43
C ILE A 391 31.38 35.95 12.88
N LEU A 392 30.19 35.54 13.28
CA LEU A 392 29.68 35.70 14.65
C LEU A 392 30.24 34.65 15.63
N GLU A 393 30.65 33.48 15.14
CA GLU A 393 31.26 32.41 15.92
C GLU A 393 32.76 32.65 16.18
N GLU A 394 33.45 33.37 15.28
CA GLU A 394 34.86 33.77 15.44
C GLU A 394 35.08 35.04 16.31
N ARG A 395 34.01 35.60 16.90
CA ARG A 395 34.06 36.71 17.86
C ARG A 395 33.83 36.22 19.29
#